data_AF-A0A9J8B591-F1
#
_entry.id   AF-A0A9J8B591-F1
#
_cell.length_a   1.000
_cell.length_b   1.000
_cell.length_c   1.000
_cell.angle_alpha   90.00
_cell.angle_beta   90.00
_cell.angle_gamma   90.00
#
_symmetry.space_group_name_H-M   'P 1'
#
loop_
_entity.id
_entity.type
_entity.pdbx_description
1 polymer ?
#
loop_
_entity_poly.entity_id
_entity_poly.type
_entity_poly.pdbx_seq_one_letter_code
_entity_poly.pdbx_strand_id
1 'polypeptide(L)'
;MLRSSVQVCSPGENCVQMADGEIVNGSADNQELAPSGKKSGRASLLDSGEDFTMLDDVDDDVDDDLPPLEDAGGGKKKDSATKDTTKADAVADRTASTELEEWLDVLGNGQLRKKIVEAGAGPDSRPQRGQIVTIDLKTTLTDGTVVEELPNLSFTLGDGDVLQVLDLTVQLMEMGEKALIEAGAKYTYGALGSSTPAVPPDADLILEVQLLSAEDAPDLELMPPSERISLANRKRERGNVHYQRADYAFAINSYGIALQITEATSRVDISPQEEEELLDMKVKCLNNMAAAQLKLDHYEAALRSCVSVLAYQQDNVKALFRKGKVLALQGEFAEAIKTLKMALKLEPSNKTIHAELSKLVKKHSEQKGAEQAMYKKMLGNPTNASVQKHRAKSSWSLSWKWLFGATAVAIGGVALSVVIAARN
;
A
#
# COMPACT_ATOMS: atom_id res chain seq x y z
N MET A 1 64.10 -12.14 -30.82
CA MET A 1 65.24 -11.44 -30.19
C MET A 1 64.95 -11.32 -28.70
N LEU A 2 65.89 -11.78 -27.88
CA LEU A 2 65.81 -11.82 -26.43
C LEU A 2 65.86 -10.41 -25.82
N ARG A 3 65.09 -10.16 -24.75
CA ARG A 3 65.60 -9.98 -23.38
C ARG A 3 64.46 -9.71 -22.39
N SER A 4 64.26 -10.69 -21.50
CA SER A 4 63.72 -10.50 -20.16
C SER A 4 64.59 -9.53 -19.35
N SER A 5 63.99 -8.85 -18.36
CA SER A 5 64.54 -8.73 -17.01
C SER A 5 63.48 -8.19 -16.03
N VAL A 6 63.26 -8.99 -14.99
CA VAL A 6 62.46 -8.75 -13.78
C VAL A 6 63.39 -8.20 -12.69
N GLN A 7 62.92 -7.27 -11.84
CA GLN A 7 63.47 -7.01 -10.49
C GLN A 7 62.41 -6.24 -9.68
N VAL A 8 61.59 -6.88 -8.82
CA VAL A 8 61.77 -7.25 -7.39
C VAL A 8 61.92 -6.06 -6.41
N CYS A 9 60.94 -6.00 -5.48
CA CYS A 9 60.67 -5.14 -4.30
C CYS A 9 61.89 -4.87 -3.36
N SER A 10 61.97 -3.89 -2.45
CA SER A 10 61.09 -3.41 -1.34
C SER A 10 61.78 -2.19 -0.64
N PRO A 11 61.47 -1.76 0.61
CA PRO A 11 60.25 -1.10 1.15
C PRO A 11 60.56 0.25 1.87
N GLY A 12 59.54 1.11 2.00
CA GLY A 12 59.45 2.12 3.07
C GLY A 12 60.34 3.35 2.95
N GLU A 13 59.74 4.51 2.66
CA GLU A 13 59.95 5.77 3.38
C GLU A 13 59.07 6.87 2.74
N ASN A 14 58.41 7.63 3.61
CA ASN A 14 57.63 8.81 3.27
C ASN A 14 58.54 9.89 2.69
N CYS A 15 58.15 10.49 1.55
CA CYS A 15 58.59 11.83 1.19
C CYS A 15 57.41 12.58 0.55
N VAL A 16 56.80 13.43 1.38
CA VAL A 16 55.95 14.54 0.94
C VAL A 16 56.88 15.61 0.36
N GLN A 17 56.67 16.01 -0.89
CA GLN A 17 57.18 17.27 -1.41
C GLN A 17 56.02 18.21 -1.75
N MET A 18 56.20 19.41 -1.23
CA MET A 18 55.36 20.59 -1.22
C MET A 18 55.20 21.19 -2.62
N ALA A 19 54.09 21.88 -2.84
CA ALA A 19 54.05 23.13 -3.61
C ALA A 19 52.93 24.04 -3.05
N ASP A 20 53.37 25.12 -2.40
CA ASP A 20 52.90 26.52 -2.49
C ASP A 20 51.38 26.79 -2.41
N GLY A 21 50.80 27.53 -1.46
CA GLY A 21 51.32 28.58 -0.59
C GLY A 21 50.67 29.93 -0.95
N GLU A 22 49.63 30.38 -0.21
CA GLU A 22 49.46 31.77 0.24
C GLU A 22 48.30 31.94 1.27
N ILE A 23 48.70 32.01 2.55
CA ILE A 23 48.36 32.93 3.69
C ILE A 23 47.03 33.73 3.57
N VAL A 24 46.14 33.84 4.58
CA VAL A 24 46.25 34.71 5.77
C VAL A 24 45.10 34.51 6.79
N ASN A 25 45.48 34.35 8.08
CA ASN A 25 44.86 34.68 9.40
C ASN A 25 43.39 34.30 9.70
N GLY A 26 42.99 33.86 10.90
CA GLY A 26 43.66 33.74 12.19
C GLY A 26 42.61 33.61 13.32
N SER A 27 43.13 33.34 14.52
CA SER A 27 42.49 33.38 15.84
C SER A 27 41.80 32.12 16.36
N ALA A 28 42.43 31.60 17.41
CA ALA A 28 41.95 30.61 18.36
C ALA A 28 40.89 31.21 19.29
N ASP A 29 40.00 30.36 19.80
CA ASP A 29 39.52 30.46 21.18
C ASP A 29 39.22 29.07 21.75
N ASN A 30 39.89 28.78 22.86
CA ASN A 30 39.64 27.65 23.75
C ASN A 30 38.38 27.94 24.59
N GLN A 31 37.53 26.93 24.81
CA GLN A 31 36.81 26.82 26.07
C GLN A 31 36.40 25.38 26.37
N GLU A 32 36.90 24.92 27.51
CA GLU A 32 36.56 23.67 28.21
C GLU A 32 35.37 23.96 29.15
N LEU A 33 34.36 23.07 29.21
CA LEU A 33 33.49 22.80 30.37
C LEU A 33 32.54 21.61 30.08
N ALA A 34 32.57 20.61 30.97
CA ALA A 34 31.76 19.38 30.97
C ALA A 34 30.36 19.57 31.63
N PRO A 35 29.63 18.51 32.03
CA PRO A 35 28.76 17.65 31.23
C PRO A 35 27.26 17.76 31.67
N SER A 36 26.30 17.37 30.82
CA SER A 36 24.92 17.11 31.27
C SER A 36 24.22 16.07 30.40
N GLY A 37 23.38 15.24 31.03
CA GLY A 37 22.89 13.99 30.47
C GLY A 37 21.43 13.95 30.02
N LYS A 38 21.12 12.82 29.36
CA LYS A 38 19.81 12.15 29.21
C LYS A 38 18.64 12.98 28.65
N LYS A 39 18.18 12.62 27.45
CA LYS A 39 17.16 11.58 27.21
C LYS A 39 17.01 11.34 25.70
N SER A 40 17.35 10.13 25.27
CA SER A 40 17.02 9.61 23.95
C SER A 40 15.50 9.38 23.90
N GLY A 41 14.78 10.20 23.14
CA GLY A 41 13.47 9.85 22.63
C GLY A 41 13.68 8.94 21.43
N ARG A 42 13.61 7.62 21.65
CA ARG A 42 13.59 6.66 20.55
C ARG A 42 12.19 6.76 19.91
N ALA A 43 12.10 7.46 18.78
CA ALA A 43 10.90 7.44 17.95
C ALA A 43 10.55 5.99 17.59
N SER A 44 9.27 5.64 17.56
CA SER A 44 8.84 4.29 17.20
C SER A 44 9.13 4.03 15.72
N LEU A 45 9.68 2.87 15.37
CA LEU A 45 9.92 2.47 13.98
C LEU A 45 8.62 2.27 13.19
N LEU A 46 7.47 2.13 13.83
CA LEU A 46 6.17 2.16 13.15
C LEU A 46 5.76 3.60 12.75
N ASP A 47 6.41 4.60 13.35
CA ASP A 47 6.15 6.05 13.20
C ASP A 47 7.29 6.77 12.44
N SER A 48 8.34 6.05 12.01
CA SER A 48 9.44 6.64 11.24
C SER A 48 8.93 6.99 9.83
N GLY A 49 8.76 8.28 9.56
CA GLY A 49 8.19 8.87 8.33
C GLY A 49 8.94 8.62 7.00
N GLU A 50 9.74 7.56 6.92
CA GLU A 50 10.35 7.07 5.67
C GLU A 50 9.45 6.07 4.92
N ASP A 51 8.44 5.51 5.59
CA ASP A 51 7.33 4.79 4.98
C ASP A 51 6.03 5.31 5.59
N PHE A 52 4.97 5.36 4.78
CA PHE A 52 3.62 5.82 5.12
C PHE A 52 3.24 5.48 6.58
N THR A 53 2.78 6.48 7.31
CA THR A 53 2.15 6.28 8.61
C THR A 53 0.99 5.31 8.40
N MET A 54 0.98 4.19 9.11
CA MET A 54 -0.29 3.50 9.35
C MET A 54 -1.13 4.49 10.17
N LEU A 55 -1.89 5.33 9.48
CA LEU A 55 -3.04 5.97 10.09
C LEU A 55 -3.93 4.79 10.46
N ASP A 56 -3.94 4.49 11.75
CA ASP A 56 -4.94 3.65 12.37
C ASP A 56 -6.26 4.39 12.10
N ASP A 57 -6.94 4.02 11.02
CA ASP A 57 -8.39 4.15 10.96
C ASP A 57 -8.88 3.34 12.14
N VAL A 58 -9.22 4.06 13.20
CA VAL A 58 -9.98 3.49 14.30
C VAL A 58 -11.27 3.06 13.64
N ASP A 59 -11.40 1.76 13.38
CA ASP A 59 -12.60 1.17 12.82
C ASP A 59 -13.78 1.66 13.66
N ASP A 60 -14.56 2.61 13.14
CA ASP A 60 -15.91 2.86 13.64
C ASP A 60 -16.69 1.61 13.25
N ASP A 61 -16.98 0.77 14.25
CA ASP A 61 -17.86 -0.37 14.16
C ASP A 61 -19.18 0.05 13.49
N VAL A 62 -19.33 -0.25 12.20
CA VAL A 62 -20.64 -0.24 11.52
C VAL A 62 -21.15 -1.66 11.58
N ASP A 63 -22.22 -1.83 12.35
CA ASP A 63 -22.91 -3.08 12.60
C ASP A 63 -23.11 -3.94 11.33
N ASP A 64 -22.69 -5.20 11.46
CA ASP A 64 -23.06 -6.32 10.60
C ASP A 64 -24.59 -6.43 10.50
N ASP A 65 -25.17 -6.07 9.35
CA ASP A 65 -26.42 -6.66 8.88
C ASP A 65 -26.47 -6.60 7.33
N LEU A 66 -25.84 -7.59 6.71
CA LEU A 66 -26.02 -7.90 5.29
C LEU A 66 -27.49 -8.29 5.03
N PRO A 67 -28.23 -7.58 4.16
CA PRO A 67 -29.57 -8.03 3.78
C PRO A 67 -29.50 -9.29 2.89
N PRO A 68 -30.53 -10.15 2.92
CA PRO A 68 -30.52 -11.42 2.19
C PRO A 68 -30.50 -11.23 0.67
N LEU A 69 -29.62 -11.97 0.01
CA LEU A 69 -29.63 -12.19 -1.44
C LEU A 69 -30.95 -12.85 -1.86
N GLU A 70 -31.80 -12.11 -2.56
CA GLU A 70 -32.93 -12.68 -3.28
C GLU A 70 -32.48 -13.27 -4.63
N ASP A 71 -32.75 -14.56 -4.76
CA ASP A 71 -32.63 -15.40 -5.94
C ASP A 71 -33.60 -14.96 -7.05
N ALA A 72 -33.07 -14.64 -8.24
CA ALA A 72 -33.85 -14.50 -9.46
C ALA A 72 -33.19 -15.31 -10.58
N GLY A 73 -33.52 -16.59 -10.62
CA GLY A 73 -33.23 -17.46 -11.75
C GLY A 73 -34.00 -17.11 -13.04
N GLY A 74 -33.37 -17.43 -14.17
CA GLY A 74 -33.99 -18.28 -15.19
C GLY A 74 -34.76 -17.64 -16.36
N GLY A 75 -34.04 -17.39 -17.46
CA GLY A 75 -34.35 -18.02 -18.76
C GLY A 75 -35.15 -17.23 -19.82
N LYS A 76 -34.57 -17.06 -21.03
CA LYS A 76 -34.86 -17.91 -22.22
C LYS A 76 -34.17 -17.39 -23.50
N LYS A 77 -33.61 -18.35 -24.25
CA LYS A 77 -33.19 -18.27 -25.65
C LYS A 77 -34.34 -17.93 -26.60
N LYS A 78 -34.02 -17.29 -27.73
CA LYS A 78 -34.59 -17.68 -29.03
C LYS A 78 -33.62 -17.39 -30.18
N ASP A 79 -33.30 -18.45 -30.90
CA ASP A 79 -32.62 -18.49 -32.18
C ASP A 79 -33.49 -17.90 -33.30
N SER A 80 -32.86 -17.26 -34.28
CA SER A 80 -33.23 -17.46 -35.69
C SER A 80 -32.09 -17.02 -36.61
N ALA A 81 -31.44 -17.99 -37.21
CA ALA A 81 -30.59 -17.85 -38.38
C ALA A 81 -31.47 -17.65 -39.63
N THR A 82 -31.07 -16.78 -40.54
CA THR A 82 -31.22 -17.05 -41.98
C THR A 82 -30.06 -16.41 -42.73
N LYS A 83 -29.53 -17.23 -43.63
CA LYS A 83 -28.33 -17.10 -44.44
C LYS A 83 -28.76 -16.59 -45.81
N ASP A 84 -28.04 -15.64 -46.40
CA ASP A 84 -27.88 -15.66 -47.84
C ASP A 84 -26.52 -15.09 -48.28
N THR A 85 -25.98 -15.73 -49.30
CA THR A 85 -24.61 -15.63 -49.81
C THR A 85 -24.63 -15.10 -51.23
N THR A 86 -23.82 -14.10 -51.56
CA THR A 86 -23.19 -13.98 -52.89
C THR A 86 -21.89 -13.17 -52.83
N LYS A 87 -20.84 -13.75 -53.43
CA LYS A 87 -19.49 -13.20 -53.68
C LYS A 87 -19.52 -12.06 -54.70
N ALA A 88 -18.55 -11.13 -54.62
CA ALA A 88 -17.53 -10.91 -55.67
C ALA A 88 -16.54 -9.81 -55.27
N ASP A 89 -15.29 -10.02 -55.68
CA ASP A 89 -14.10 -9.22 -55.45
C ASP A 89 -14.17 -7.77 -55.98
N ALA A 90 -13.54 -6.85 -55.26
CA ALA A 90 -12.89 -5.67 -55.83
C ALA A 90 -11.78 -5.18 -54.88
N VAL A 91 -10.54 -5.50 -55.24
CA VAL A 91 -9.33 -4.84 -54.75
C VAL A 91 -9.13 -3.59 -55.59
N ALA A 92 -9.06 -2.40 -54.96
CA ALA A 92 -8.14 -1.31 -55.30
C ALA A 92 -8.47 -0.01 -54.54
N ASP A 93 -7.51 0.37 -53.71
CA ASP A 93 -6.86 1.70 -53.72
C ASP A 93 -7.54 2.90 -53.03
N ARG A 94 -6.84 3.36 -51.98
CA ARG A 94 -6.64 4.75 -51.55
C ARG A 94 -7.86 5.62 -51.27
N THR A 95 -8.08 5.84 -49.97
CA THR A 95 -8.45 7.16 -49.43
C THR A 95 -7.91 7.29 -47.99
N ALA A 96 -6.58 7.29 -47.87
CA ALA A 96 -5.90 7.76 -46.66
C ALA A 96 -5.71 9.28 -46.78
N SER A 97 -6.74 10.06 -46.43
CA SER A 97 -6.61 11.52 -46.19
C SER A 97 -7.91 12.19 -45.69
N THR A 98 -8.72 11.53 -44.83
CA THR A 98 -9.89 12.22 -44.23
C THR A 98 -10.29 11.75 -42.81
N GLU A 99 -9.41 11.05 -42.08
CA GLU A 99 -9.74 10.50 -40.74
C GLU A 99 -9.13 11.29 -39.55
N LEU A 100 -8.44 12.40 -39.80
CA LEU A 100 -7.76 13.20 -38.76
C LEU A 100 -8.70 13.91 -37.77
N GLU A 101 -10.02 13.80 -37.93
CA GLU A 101 -10.99 14.53 -37.09
C GLU A 101 -11.80 13.65 -36.13
N GLU A 102 -11.76 12.32 -36.28
CA GLU A 102 -12.61 11.42 -35.50
C GLU A 102 -11.97 11.04 -34.16
N TRP A 103 -12.75 11.14 -33.09
CA TRP A 103 -12.36 10.67 -31.77
C TRP A 103 -12.36 9.14 -31.73
N LEU A 104 -11.22 8.54 -31.42
CA LEU A 104 -11.12 7.12 -31.12
C LEU A 104 -11.54 6.86 -29.68
N ASP A 105 -12.63 6.12 -29.47
CA ASP A 105 -12.98 5.57 -28.16
C ASP A 105 -12.11 4.34 -27.87
N VAL A 106 -11.13 4.52 -26.99
CA VAL A 106 -10.07 3.53 -26.72
C VAL A 106 -10.62 2.27 -26.07
N LEU A 107 -11.67 2.40 -25.25
CA LEU A 107 -12.23 1.31 -24.44
C LEU A 107 -13.66 0.95 -24.84
N GLY A 108 -14.27 1.70 -25.77
CA GLY A 108 -15.66 1.51 -26.20
C GLY A 108 -16.71 1.93 -25.17
N ASN A 109 -16.29 2.67 -24.13
CA ASN A 109 -17.16 3.11 -23.04
C ASN A 109 -17.32 4.64 -22.97
N GLY A 110 -16.74 5.38 -23.90
CA GLY A 110 -16.78 6.84 -23.99
C GLY A 110 -15.97 7.59 -22.93
N GLN A 111 -15.40 6.90 -21.94
CA GLN A 111 -14.66 7.49 -20.82
C GLN A 111 -13.15 7.63 -21.09
N LEU A 112 -12.66 7.12 -22.21
CA LEU A 112 -11.31 7.34 -22.67
C LEU A 112 -11.30 7.51 -24.18
N ARG A 113 -11.10 8.75 -24.64
CA ARG A 113 -11.13 9.11 -26.06
C ARG A 113 -9.82 9.76 -26.47
N LYS A 114 -9.29 9.38 -27.63
CA LYS A 114 -8.04 9.91 -28.21
C LYS A 114 -8.36 10.55 -29.56
N LYS A 115 -7.82 11.73 -29.82
CA LYS A 115 -7.86 12.41 -31.11
C LYS A 115 -6.45 12.80 -31.53
N ILE A 116 -6.08 12.45 -32.76
CA ILE A 116 -4.77 12.81 -33.32
C ILE A 116 -4.83 14.28 -33.75
N VAL A 117 -3.87 15.08 -33.28
CA VAL A 117 -3.71 16.49 -33.65
C VAL A 117 -2.63 16.63 -34.72
N GLU A 118 -1.49 15.96 -34.53
CA GLU A 118 -0.41 15.86 -35.50
C GLU A 118 -0.03 14.40 -35.66
N ALA A 119 -0.01 13.90 -36.89
CA ALA A 119 0.31 12.50 -37.19
C ALA A 119 1.80 12.20 -36.97
N GLY A 120 2.11 10.99 -36.52
CA GLY A 120 3.48 10.53 -36.29
C GLY A 120 4.08 9.79 -37.50
N ALA A 121 5.13 9.02 -37.23
CA ALA A 121 5.92 8.27 -38.21
C ALA A 121 5.26 6.95 -38.68
N GLY A 122 3.97 6.72 -38.39
CA GLY A 122 3.20 5.55 -38.83
C GLY A 122 3.08 4.43 -37.78
N PRO A 123 2.21 3.44 -38.00
CA PRO A 123 1.82 2.45 -36.98
C PRO A 123 2.97 1.54 -36.50
N ASP A 124 3.93 1.23 -37.36
CA ASP A 124 5.08 0.38 -37.01
C ASP A 124 6.05 1.06 -36.02
N SER A 125 5.90 2.37 -35.83
CA SER A 125 6.71 3.14 -34.88
C SER A 125 6.16 3.11 -33.45
N ARG A 126 4.99 2.51 -33.20
CA ARG A 126 4.34 2.54 -31.89
C ARG A 126 5.21 1.92 -30.79
N PRO A 127 5.28 2.55 -29.61
CA PRO A 127 6.08 2.04 -28.51
C PRO A 127 5.50 0.73 -27.97
N GLN A 128 6.38 -0.13 -27.49
CA GLN A 128 6.04 -1.43 -26.93
C GLN A 128 6.02 -1.37 -25.40
N ARG A 129 5.19 -2.22 -24.79
CA ARG A 129 5.14 -2.36 -23.33
C ARG A 129 6.54 -2.72 -22.79
N GLY A 130 6.96 -2.02 -21.74
CA GLY A 130 8.28 -2.16 -21.13
C GLY A 130 9.33 -1.19 -21.67
N GLN A 131 9.08 -0.51 -22.79
CA GLN A 131 9.98 0.56 -23.25
C GLN A 131 9.89 1.79 -22.35
N ILE A 132 10.98 2.53 -22.27
CA ILE A 132 11.03 3.86 -21.66
C ILE A 132 10.59 4.85 -22.72
N VAL A 133 9.45 5.48 -22.49
CA VAL A 133 8.90 6.51 -23.37
C VAL A 133 9.17 7.89 -22.79
N THR A 134 9.44 8.85 -23.66
CA THR A 134 9.54 10.27 -23.30
C THR A 134 8.45 11.03 -24.02
N ILE A 135 7.65 11.78 -23.25
CA ILE A 135 6.52 12.56 -23.77
C ILE A 135 6.60 14.02 -23.31
N ASP A 136 6.05 14.93 -24.11
CA ASP A 136 5.60 16.22 -23.59
C ASP A 136 4.13 16.10 -23.18
N LEU A 137 3.84 16.46 -21.93
CA LEU A 137 2.49 16.35 -21.35
C LEU A 137 2.00 17.73 -20.91
N LYS A 138 0.80 18.08 -21.35
CA LYS A 138 0.02 19.21 -20.81
C LYS A 138 -1.35 18.72 -20.36
N THR A 139 -1.65 18.95 -19.09
CA THR A 139 -2.88 18.50 -18.45
C THR A 139 -3.78 19.68 -18.15
N THR A 140 -5.04 19.59 -18.56
CA THR A 140 -6.07 20.63 -18.36
C THR A 140 -7.34 20.03 -17.78
N LEU A 141 -8.05 20.80 -16.97
CA LEU A 141 -9.43 20.51 -16.57
C LEU A 141 -10.38 20.79 -17.76
N THR A 142 -11.59 20.24 -17.70
CA THR A 142 -12.64 20.48 -18.71
C THR A 142 -13.08 21.93 -18.82
N ASP A 143 -12.82 22.77 -17.81
CA ASP A 143 -13.06 24.22 -17.84
C ASP A 143 -11.93 25.02 -18.51
N GLY A 144 -10.86 24.35 -18.96
CA GLY A 144 -9.69 24.94 -19.61
C GLY A 144 -8.57 25.35 -18.64
N THR A 145 -8.73 25.16 -17.33
CA THR A 145 -7.67 25.43 -16.36
C THR A 145 -6.49 24.49 -16.58
N VAL A 146 -5.30 25.05 -16.81
CA VAL A 146 -4.06 24.26 -16.91
C VAL A 146 -3.65 23.79 -15.52
N VAL A 147 -3.63 22.48 -15.34
CA VAL A 147 -3.28 21.79 -14.09
C VAL A 147 -1.77 21.64 -13.98
N GLU A 148 -1.14 21.18 -15.07
CA GLU A 148 0.27 20.84 -15.08
C GLU A 148 0.81 20.84 -16.52
N GLU A 149 2.06 21.27 -16.71
CA GLU A 149 2.81 21.11 -17.95
C GLU A 149 4.16 20.47 -17.61
N LEU A 150 4.38 19.25 -18.11
CA LEU A 150 5.57 18.44 -17.88
C LEU A 150 6.26 18.16 -19.22
N PRO A 151 7.25 18.97 -19.62
CA PRO A 151 8.07 18.68 -20.78
C PRO A 151 9.04 17.53 -20.49
N ASN A 152 9.31 16.69 -21.49
CA ASN A 152 10.23 15.55 -21.42
C ASN A 152 9.96 14.59 -20.23
N LEU A 153 8.69 14.33 -19.94
CA LEU A 153 8.29 13.34 -18.94
C LEU A 153 8.67 11.94 -19.43
N SER A 154 9.55 11.26 -18.68
CA SER A 154 10.02 9.92 -19.01
C SER A 154 9.54 8.87 -18.00
N PHE A 155 8.96 7.78 -18.49
CA PHE A 155 8.42 6.68 -17.69
C PHE A 155 8.45 5.34 -18.45
N THR A 156 8.33 4.23 -17.72
CA THR A 156 8.24 2.89 -18.34
C THR A 156 6.80 2.60 -18.75
N LEU A 157 6.57 2.34 -20.04
CA LEU A 157 5.24 2.12 -20.58
C LEU A 157 4.64 0.79 -20.08
N GLY A 158 3.51 0.86 -19.39
CA GLY A 158 2.77 -0.29 -18.88
C GLY A 158 3.09 -0.67 -17.44
N ASP A 159 3.89 0.13 -16.74
CA ASP A 159 4.23 -0.05 -15.32
C ASP A 159 3.30 0.74 -14.37
N GLY A 160 2.50 1.67 -14.89
CA GLY A 160 1.64 2.53 -14.06
C GLY A 160 2.43 3.55 -13.22
N ASP A 161 3.51 4.10 -13.78
CA ASP A 161 4.38 5.08 -13.12
C ASP A 161 3.76 6.48 -13.00
N VAL A 162 2.81 6.82 -13.88
CA VAL A 162 2.22 8.16 -13.95
C VAL A 162 0.71 8.06 -13.77
N LEU A 163 -0.08 8.29 -14.83
CA LEU A 163 -1.53 8.14 -14.85
C LEU A 163 -1.90 6.95 -15.72
N GLN A 164 -2.88 6.15 -15.28
CA GLN A 164 -3.32 4.97 -16.03
C GLN A 164 -3.72 5.29 -17.47
N VAL A 165 -4.30 6.48 -17.69
CA VAL A 165 -4.60 6.96 -19.05
C VAL A 165 -3.38 6.92 -19.97
N LEU A 166 -2.20 7.34 -19.50
CA LEU A 166 -1.00 7.43 -20.33
C LEU A 166 -0.54 6.04 -20.77
N ASP A 167 -0.52 5.06 -19.87
CA ASP A 167 -0.18 3.67 -20.21
C ASP A 167 -1.12 3.10 -21.29
N LEU A 168 -2.42 3.45 -21.24
CA LEU A 168 -3.42 2.96 -22.17
C LEU A 168 -3.39 3.67 -23.54
N THR A 169 -3.05 4.97 -23.57
CA THR A 169 -3.10 5.77 -24.79
C THR A 169 -1.76 5.88 -25.51
N VAL A 170 -0.63 5.98 -24.78
CA VAL A 170 0.69 6.16 -25.39
C VAL A 170 1.11 4.93 -26.21
N GLN A 171 0.71 3.72 -25.81
CA GLN A 171 0.88 2.51 -26.62
C GLN A 171 0.15 2.55 -27.98
N LEU A 172 -0.82 3.46 -28.14
CA LEU A 172 -1.56 3.68 -29.39
C LEU A 172 -1.06 4.91 -30.17
N MET A 173 -0.03 5.59 -29.68
CA MET A 173 0.58 6.75 -30.33
C MET A 173 1.75 6.34 -31.21
N GLU A 174 1.88 7.01 -32.34
CA GLU A 174 3.01 6.88 -33.26
C GLU A 174 4.16 7.80 -32.85
N MET A 175 5.39 7.48 -33.24
CA MET A 175 6.54 8.33 -32.92
C MET A 175 6.39 9.72 -33.50
N GLY A 176 6.57 10.75 -32.67
CA GLY A 176 6.35 12.16 -33.04
C GLY A 176 4.88 12.59 -33.05
N GLU A 177 3.93 11.68 -32.82
CA GLU A 177 2.50 12.00 -32.80
C GLU A 177 2.16 12.95 -31.66
N LYS A 178 1.33 13.95 -31.97
CA LYS A 178 0.68 14.80 -30.97
C LYS A 178 -0.80 14.48 -30.92
N ALA A 179 -1.32 14.15 -29.74
CA ALA A 179 -2.70 13.74 -29.54
C ALA A 179 -3.35 14.49 -28.38
N LEU A 180 -4.66 14.69 -28.51
CA LEU A 180 -5.54 15.16 -27.45
C LEU A 180 -6.31 13.97 -26.87
N ILE A 181 -6.30 13.82 -25.55
CA ILE A 181 -6.91 12.70 -24.85
C ILE A 181 -7.92 13.24 -23.85
N GLU A 182 -9.17 12.79 -23.95
CA GLU A 182 -10.22 13.05 -22.96
C GLU A 182 -10.37 11.80 -22.08
N ALA A 183 -10.13 11.95 -20.79
CA ALA A 183 -10.13 10.84 -19.84
C ALA A 183 -10.99 11.13 -18.62
N GLY A 184 -11.86 10.18 -18.30
CA GLY A 184 -12.66 10.22 -17.09
C GLY A 184 -11.80 10.07 -15.83
N ALA A 185 -12.28 10.64 -14.71
CA ALA A 185 -11.54 10.68 -13.45
C ALA A 185 -10.93 9.34 -13.01
N LYS A 186 -11.62 8.22 -13.25
CA LYS A 186 -11.17 6.87 -12.88
C LYS A 186 -9.85 6.42 -13.52
N TYR A 187 -9.45 7.03 -14.64
CA TYR A 187 -8.17 6.76 -15.32
C TYR A 187 -7.09 7.79 -15.02
N THR A 188 -7.43 8.81 -14.21
CA THR A 188 -6.57 9.94 -13.84
C THR A 188 -6.37 9.97 -12.32
N TYR A 189 -6.94 10.95 -11.62
CA TYR A 189 -6.79 11.13 -10.17
C TYR A 189 -7.98 10.61 -9.34
N GLY A 190 -8.99 10.04 -9.97
CA GLY A 190 -10.11 9.34 -9.33
C GLY A 190 -10.89 10.18 -8.31
N ALA A 191 -11.56 9.49 -7.39
CA ALA A 191 -12.43 10.08 -6.38
C ALA A 191 -11.69 10.95 -5.34
N LEU A 192 -10.36 10.81 -5.21
CA LEU A 192 -9.59 11.62 -4.27
C LEU A 192 -9.05 12.91 -4.90
N GLY A 193 -8.94 12.98 -6.23
CA GLY A 193 -8.25 14.08 -6.90
C GLY A 193 -6.76 14.13 -6.53
N SER A 194 -6.18 15.32 -6.52
CA SER A 194 -4.80 15.56 -6.14
C SER A 194 -4.62 16.99 -5.61
N SER A 195 -3.78 17.17 -4.60
CA SER A 195 -3.38 18.52 -4.14
C SER A 195 -2.23 19.09 -4.96
N THR A 196 -1.36 18.22 -5.47
CA THR A 196 -0.14 18.57 -6.23
C THR A 196 0.06 17.55 -7.36
N PRO A 197 -0.38 17.86 -8.58
CA PRO A 197 -1.02 19.11 -9.00
C PRO A 197 -2.47 19.23 -8.48
N ALA A 198 -3.02 20.46 -8.45
CA ALA A 198 -4.35 20.74 -7.90
C ALA A 198 -5.45 20.24 -8.85
N VAL A 199 -5.95 19.04 -8.58
CA VAL A 199 -7.02 18.36 -9.33
C VAL A 199 -8.17 18.04 -8.38
N PRO A 200 -9.38 18.53 -8.65
CA PRO A 200 -10.54 18.20 -7.82
C PRO A 200 -10.84 16.68 -7.81
N PRO A 201 -11.48 16.17 -6.74
CA PRO A 201 -12.14 14.87 -6.73
C PRO A 201 -13.03 14.65 -7.95
N ASP A 202 -13.00 13.45 -8.52
CA ASP A 202 -13.84 13.03 -9.65
C ASP A 202 -13.75 13.94 -10.89
N ALA A 203 -12.61 14.61 -11.08
CA ALA A 203 -12.38 15.48 -12.22
C ALA A 203 -11.96 14.71 -13.48
N ASP A 204 -12.72 14.93 -14.55
CA ASP A 204 -12.32 14.55 -15.91
C ASP A 204 -11.23 15.49 -16.42
N LEU A 205 -10.26 14.94 -17.17
CA LEU A 205 -9.11 15.69 -17.66
C LEU A 205 -9.00 15.60 -19.18
N ILE A 206 -8.41 16.66 -19.73
CA ILE A 206 -7.98 16.75 -21.12
C ILE A 206 -6.45 16.82 -21.12
N LEU A 207 -5.81 15.84 -21.74
CA LEU A 207 -4.37 15.70 -21.82
C LEU A 207 -3.92 15.95 -23.27
N GLU A 208 -3.05 16.91 -23.47
CA GLU A 208 -2.30 17.08 -24.72
C GLU A 208 -0.96 16.37 -24.56
N VAL A 209 -0.73 15.32 -25.36
CA VAL A 209 0.43 14.45 -25.26
C VAL A 209 1.16 14.43 -26.59
N GLN A 210 2.48 14.62 -26.57
CA GLN A 210 3.35 14.40 -27.72
C GLN A 210 4.37 13.30 -27.41
N LEU A 211 4.43 12.26 -28.25
CA LEU A 211 5.40 11.18 -28.09
C LEU A 211 6.73 11.57 -28.75
N LEU A 212 7.79 11.72 -27.95
CA LEU A 212 9.10 12.20 -28.41
C LEU A 212 10.06 11.04 -28.73
N SER A 213 10.26 10.14 -27.77
CA SER A 213 11.16 8.99 -27.91
C SER A 213 10.56 7.73 -27.26
N ALA A 214 10.97 6.57 -27.76
CA ALA A 214 10.67 5.26 -27.19
C ALA A 214 11.94 4.40 -27.28
N GLU A 215 12.50 4.05 -26.13
CA GLU A 215 13.77 3.35 -26.01
C GLU A 215 13.58 2.04 -25.23
N ASP A 216 14.38 1.03 -25.53
CA ASP A 216 14.32 -0.23 -24.79
C ASP A 216 14.73 -0.02 -23.32
N ALA A 217 14.09 -0.78 -22.42
CA ALA A 217 14.47 -0.76 -21.02
C ALA A 217 15.95 -1.15 -20.83
N PRO A 218 16.63 -0.55 -19.82
CA PRO A 218 17.99 -0.90 -19.53
C PRO A 218 18.09 -2.37 -19.12
N ASP A 219 19.16 -3.04 -19.56
CA ASP A 219 19.45 -4.42 -19.15
C ASP A 219 19.85 -4.45 -17.67
N LEU A 220 18.93 -4.92 -16.83
CA LEU A 220 19.13 -5.02 -15.39
C LEU A 220 20.31 -5.92 -15.01
N GLU A 221 20.70 -6.87 -15.87
CA GLU A 221 21.83 -7.77 -15.59
C GLU A 221 23.19 -7.07 -15.76
N LEU A 222 23.24 -6.02 -16.58
CA LEU A 222 24.43 -5.22 -16.84
C LEU A 222 24.45 -3.90 -16.05
N MET A 223 23.36 -3.56 -15.38
CA MET A 223 23.22 -2.35 -14.60
C MET A 223 24.01 -2.43 -13.28
N PRO A 224 24.82 -1.42 -12.94
CA PRO A 224 25.55 -1.40 -11.66
C PRO A 224 24.59 -1.38 -10.45
N PRO A 225 24.99 -1.94 -9.30
CA PRO A 225 24.13 -2.01 -8.11
C PRO A 225 23.55 -0.67 -7.66
N SER A 226 24.35 0.40 -7.69
CA SER A 226 23.91 1.75 -7.29
C SER A 226 22.76 2.28 -8.17
N GLU A 227 22.82 2.05 -9.48
CA GLU A 227 21.77 2.43 -10.41
C GLU A 227 20.53 1.55 -10.25
N ARG A 228 20.70 0.24 -10.00
CA ARG A 228 19.59 -0.67 -9.65
C ARG A 228 18.86 -0.22 -8.40
N ILE A 229 19.59 0.18 -7.36
CA ILE A 229 19.02 0.70 -6.11
C ILE A 229 18.23 1.99 -6.39
N SER A 230 18.79 2.91 -7.18
CA SER A 230 18.11 4.15 -7.57
C SER A 230 16.80 3.88 -8.33
N LEU A 231 16.85 2.98 -9.33
CA LEU A 231 15.68 2.60 -10.12
C LEU A 231 14.61 1.90 -9.27
N ALA A 232 15.02 0.95 -8.41
CA ALA A 232 14.13 0.29 -7.46
C ALA A 232 13.50 1.29 -6.49
N ASN A 233 14.26 2.27 -6.01
CA ASN A 233 13.75 3.31 -5.12
C ASN A 233 12.71 4.19 -5.83
N ARG A 234 12.92 4.55 -7.10
CA ARG A 234 11.93 5.29 -7.90
C ARG A 234 10.60 4.52 -7.99
N LYS A 235 10.66 3.20 -8.24
CA LYS A 235 9.47 2.33 -8.25
C LYS A 235 8.84 2.19 -6.87
N ARG A 236 9.65 2.11 -5.79
CA ARG A 236 9.16 2.10 -4.41
C ARG A 236 8.40 3.39 -4.07
N GLU A 237 8.96 4.56 -4.40
CA GLU A 237 8.30 5.85 -4.14
C GLU A 237 7.00 5.99 -4.92
N ARG A 238 6.96 5.53 -6.18
CA ARG A 238 5.70 5.44 -6.93
C ARG A 238 4.68 4.56 -6.21
N GLY A 239 5.11 3.41 -5.68
CA GLY A 239 4.26 2.56 -4.86
C GLY A 239 3.75 3.26 -3.61
N ASN A 240 4.57 4.08 -2.95
CA ASN A 240 4.18 4.88 -1.79
C ASN A 240 3.10 5.91 -2.14
N VAL A 241 3.22 6.58 -3.29
CA VAL A 241 2.20 7.51 -3.79
C VAL A 241 0.88 6.79 -4.01
N HIS A 242 0.90 5.62 -4.67
CA HIS A 242 -0.30 4.80 -4.87
C HIS A 242 -0.90 4.33 -3.53
N TYR A 243 -0.05 3.93 -2.57
CA TYR A 243 -0.50 3.51 -1.24
C TYR A 243 -1.21 4.63 -0.49
N GLN A 244 -0.66 5.84 -0.50
CA GLN A 244 -1.26 7.02 0.16
C GLN A 244 -2.63 7.39 -0.43
N ARG A 245 -2.87 7.03 -1.69
CA ARG A 245 -4.14 7.23 -2.40
C ARG A 245 -5.11 6.07 -2.24
N ALA A 246 -4.78 5.09 -1.39
CA ALA A 246 -5.52 3.84 -1.24
C ALA A 246 -5.62 2.99 -2.53
N ASP A 247 -4.80 3.28 -3.54
CA ASP A 247 -4.68 2.50 -4.78
C ASP A 247 -3.75 1.29 -4.54
N TYR A 248 -4.12 0.43 -3.58
CA TYR A 248 -3.23 -0.62 -3.08
C TYR A 248 -2.81 -1.64 -4.15
N ALA A 249 -3.66 -1.90 -5.15
CA ALA A 249 -3.31 -2.79 -6.26
C ALA A 249 -2.16 -2.23 -7.11
N PHE A 250 -2.19 -0.93 -7.41
CA PHE A 250 -1.09 -0.26 -8.11
C PHE A 250 0.16 -0.14 -7.23
N ALA A 251 -0.02 0.09 -5.92
CA ALA A 251 1.09 0.08 -4.98
C ALA A 251 1.83 -1.27 -4.99
N ILE A 252 1.08 -2.39 -4.92
CA ILE A 252 1.65 -3.74 -5.01
C ILE A 252 2.38 -3.95 -6.34
N ASN A 253 1.82 -3.48 -7.46
CA ASN A 253 2.48 -3.58 -8.76
C ASN A 253 3.84 -2.85 -8.76
N SER A 254 3.89 -1.60 -8.29
CA SER A 254 5.13 -0.82 -8.24
C SER A 254 6.17 -1.43 -7.30
N TYR A 255 5.77 -1.93 -6.12
CA TYR A 255 6.67 -2.66 -5.22
C TYR A 255 7.16 -3.98 -5.84
N GLY A 256 6.30 -4.68 -6.59
CA GLY A 256 6.66 -5.89 -7.32
C GLY A 256 7.74 -5.63 -8.37
N ILE A 257 7.62 -4.54 -9.14
CA ILE A 257 8.64 -4.13 -10.11
C ILE A 257 9.94 -3.75 -9.40
N ALA A 258 9.86 -3.00 -8.29
CA ALA A 258 11.03 -2.68 -7.47
C ALA A 258 11.76 -3.94 -6.99
N LEU A 259 11.01 -4.96 -6.55
CA LEU A 259 11.58 -6.24 -6.13
C LEU A 259 12.25 -6.97 -7.29
N GLN A 260 11.63 -7.03 -8.47
CA GLN A 260 12.24 -7.60 -9.67
C GLN A 260 13.59 -6.94 -10.00
N ILE A 261 13.68 -5.61 -9.86
CA ILE A 261 14.93 -4.87 -10.07
C ILE A 261 15.98 -5.25 -9.02
N THR A 262 15.61 -5.37 -7.74
CA THR A 262 16.56 -5.77 -6.68
C THR A 262 16.97 -7.24 -6.74
N GLU A 263 16.12 -8.11 -7.30
CA GLU A 263 16.36 -9.56 -7.38
C GLU A 263 16.96 -10.02 -8.71
N ALA A 264 17.05 -9.13 -9.70
CA ALA A 264 17.65 -9.44 -10.98
C ALA A 264 19.07 -10.02 -10.83
N THR A 265 19.36 -11.07 -11.59
CA THR A 265 20.70 -11.66 -11.66
C THR A 265 21.69 -10.61 -12.11
N SER A 266 22.87 -10.54 -11.48
CA SER A 266 23.92 -9.62 -11.89
C SER A 266 24.97 -10.32 -12.72
N ARG A 267 25.36 -9.73 -13.86
CA ARG A 267 26.57 -10.09 -14.62
C ARG A 267 27.73 -9.13 -14.35
N VAL A 268 27.52 -8.13 -13.52
CA VAL A 268 28.56 -7.23 -13.01
C VAL A 268 28.98 -7.68 -11.62
N ASP A 269 30.24 -7.43 -11.27
CA ASP A 269 30.77 -7.72 -9.95
C ASP A 269 30.06 -6.85 -8.90
N ILE A 270 29.58 -7.50 -7.82
CA ILE A 270 28.90 -6.83 -6.71
C ILE A 270 29.78 -6.98 -5.46
N SER A 271 30.10 -5.86 -4.82
CA SER A 271 30.79 -5.89 -3.53
C SER A 271 29.85 -6.30 -2.39
N PRO A 272 30.35 -6.86 -1.28
CA PRO A 272 29.52 -7.23 -0.14
C PRO A 272 28.70 -6.05 0.43
N GLN A 273 29.22 -4.83 0.33
CA GLN A 273 28.52 -3.63 0.76
C GLN A 273 27.33 -3.30 -0.16
N GLU A 274 27.51 -3.38 -1.48
CA GLU A 274 26.43 -3.16 -2.44
C GLU A 274 25.35 -4.25 -2.34
N GLU A 275 25.75 -5.49 -2.02
CA GLU A 275 24.80 -6.58 -1.76
C GLU A 275 23.94 -6.27 -0.51
N GLU A 276 24.54 -5.72 0.55
CA GLU A 276 23.81 -5.29 1.75
C GLU A 276 22.84 -4.12 1.45
N GLU A 277 23.24 -3.16 0.61
CA GLU A 277 22.40 -2.03 0.20
C GLU A 277 21.20 -2.50 -0.67
N LEU A 278 21.43 -3.43 -1.60
CA LEU A 278 20.36 -4.07 -2.38
C LEU A 278 19.40 -4.86 -1.48
N LEU A 279 19.94 -5.55 -0.47
CA LEU A 279 19.14 -6.28 0.51
C LEU A 279 18.27 -5.34 1.36
N ASP A 280 18.83 -4.20 1.79
CA ASP A 280 18.07 -3.18 2.53
C ASP A 280 16.91 -2.63 1.69
N MET A 281 17.17 -2.29 0.42
CA MET A 281 16.13 -1.85 -0.51
C MET A 281 15.05 -2.92 -0.72
N LYS A 282 15.45 -4.19 -0.88
CA LYS A 282 14.53 -5.33 -0.97
C LYS A 282 13.65 -5.44 0.28
N VAL A 283 14.23 -5.34 1.47
CA VAL A 283 13.48 -5.40 2.73
C VAL A 283 12.46 -4.26 2.83
N LYS A 284 12.83 -3.03 2.47
CA LYS A 284 11.91 -1.88 2.42
C LYS A 284 10.73 -2.15 1.48
N CYS A 285 11.01 -2.63 0.26
CA CYS A 285 9.97 -2.96 -0.73
C CYS A 285 9.03 -4.08 -0.25
N LEU A 286 9.57 -5.18 0.31
CA LEU A 286 8.75 -6.27 0.87
C LEU A 286 7.87 -5.80 2.04
N ASN A 287 8.40 -4.94 2.90
CA ASN A 287 7.64 -4.38 4.02
C ASN A 287 6.46 -3.53 3.52
N ASN A 288 6.68 -2.69 2.51
CA ASN A 288 5.61 -1.86 1.96
C ASN A 288 4.59 -2.69 1.18
N MET A 289 5.06 -3.69 0.42
CA MET A 289 4.21 -4.66 -0.25
C MET A 289 3.32 -5.43 0.75
N ALA A 290 3.87 -5.87 1.89
CA ALA A 290 3.09 -6.54 2.94
C ALA A 290 1.98 -5.65 3.52
N ALA A 291 2.26 -4.34 3.67
CA ALA A 291 1.25 -3.40 4.14
C ALA A 291 0.12 -3.20 3.12
N ALA A 292 0.46 -3.06 1.83
CA ALA A 292 -0.52 -2.92 0.76
C ALA A 292 -1.36 -4.20 0.59
N GLN A 293 -0.74 -5.37 0.70
CA GLN A 293 -1.43 -6.67 0.67
C GLN A 293 -2.38 -6.85 1.86
N LEU A 294 -2.01 -6.36 3.04
CA LEU A 294 -2.87 -6.35 4.22
C LEU A 294 -4.14 -5.50 4.02
N LYS A 295 -4.03 -4.37 3.33
CA LYS A 295 -5.17 -3.50 3.03
C LYS A 295 -6.14 -4.09 1.97
N LEU A 296 -5.71 -5.11 1.23
CA LEU A 296 -6.54 -5.85 0.27
C LEU A 296 -6.96 -7.23 0.80
N ASP A 297 -6.78 -7.51 2.09
CA ASP A 297 -7.06 -8.82 2.71
C ASP A 297 -6.35 -10.01 2.04
N HIS A 298 -5.25 -9.76 1.32
CA HIS A 298 -4.43 -10.78 0.70
C HIS A 298 -3.48 -11.42 1.73
N TYR A 299 -4.05 -12.04 2.78
CA TYR A 299 -3.35 -12.50 3.97
C TYR A 299 -2.19 -13.46 3.67
N GLU A 300 -2.40 -14.44 2.80
CA GLU A 300 -1.36 -15.40 2.41
C GLU A 300 -0.16 -14.72 1.73
N ALA A 301 -0.42 -13.72 0.88
CA ALA A 301 0.64 -12.96 0.22
C ALA A 301 1.39 -12.07 1.23
N ALA A 302 0.64 -11.37 2.10
CA ALA A 302 1.22 -10.54 3.16
C ALA A 302 2.10 -11.36 4.11
N LEU A 303 1.65 -12.56 4.50
CA LEU A 303 2.41 -13.46 5.37
C LEU A 303 3.73 -13.88 4.71
N ARG A 304 3.72 -14.25 3.42
CA ARG A 304 4.94 -14.56 2.66
C ARG A 304 5.89 -13.37 2.64
N SER A 305 5.40 -12.17 2.33
CA SER A 305 6.21 -10.94 2.33
C SER A 305 6.85 -10.68 3.71
N CYS A 306 6.10 -10.83 4.80
CA CYS A 306 6.64 -10.67 6.15
C CYS A 306 7.66 -11.75 6.52
N VAL A 307 7.40 -13.01 6.17
CA VAL A 307 8.35 -14.12 6.42
C VAL A 307 9.65 -13.89 5.65
N SER A 308 9.57 -13.43 4.41
CA SER A 308 10.75 -13.07 3.62
C SER A 308 11.57 -11.96 4.29
N VAL A 309 10.94 -10.90 4.79
CA VAL A 309 11.65 -9.86 5.56
C VAL A 309 12.33 -10.44 6.80
N LEU A 310 11.61 -11.26 7.57
CA LEU A 310 12.13 -11.84 8.82
C LEU A 310 13.23 -12.89 8.61
N ALA A 311 13.32 -13.47 7.40
CA ALA A 311 14.44 -14.34 7.04
C ALA A 311 15.78 -13.58 6.98
N TYR A 312 15.75 -12.30 6.60
CA TYR A 312 16.92 -11.43 6.53
C TYR A 312 17.11 -10.60 7.80
N GLN A 313 16.03 -10.01 8.31
CA GLN A 313 16.01 -9.15 9.49
C GLN A 313 15.04 -9.70 10.53
N GLN A 314 15.51 -10.62 11.38
CA GLN A 314 14.68 -11.30 12.40
C GLN A 314 14.05 -10.32 13.41
N ASP A 315 14.73 -9.20 13.67
CA ASP A 315 14.31 -8.16 14.61
C ASP A 315 13.57 -6.99 13.92
N ASN A 316 13.05 -7.18 12.69
CA ASN A 316 12.30 -6.14 12.00
C ASN A 316 10.91 -5.96 12.64
N VAL A 317 10.74 -4.87 13.40
CA VAL A 317 9.52 -4.57 14.17
C VAL A 317 8.29 -4.43 13.25
N LYS A 318 8.44 -3.76 12.09
CA LYS A 318 7.35 -3.58 11.10
C LYS A 318 6.85 -4.94 10.59
N ALA A 319 7.77 -5.83 10.21
CA ALA A 319 7.42 -7.15 9.70
C ALA A 319 6.84 -8.08 10.79
N LEU A 320 7.37 -8.05 12.01
CA LEU A 320 6.81 -8.78 13.16
C LEU A 320 5.39 -8.31 13.48
N PHE A 321 5.17 -6.99 13.52
CA PHE A 321 3.85 -6.42 13.77
C PHE A 321 2.84 -6.82 12.68
N ARG A 322 3.20 -6.63 11.40
CA ARG A 322 2.36 -7.00 10.25
C ARG A 322 2.07 -8.50 10.22
N LYS A 323 3.06 -9.36 10.44
CA LYS A 323 2.86 -10.82 10.56
C LYS A 323 1.90 -11.17 11.68
N GLY A 324 2.06 -10.56 12.85
CA GLY A 324 1.16 -10.75 13.99
C GLY A 324 -0.29 -10.37 13.65
N LYS A 325 -0.49 -9.23 12.96
CA LYS A 325 -1.80 -8.78 12.47
C LYS A 325 -2.40 -9.74 11.44
N VAL A 326 -1.62 -10.21 10.46
CA VAL A 326 -2.08 -11.21 9.48
C VAL A 326 -2.53 -12.49 10.18
N LEU A 327 -1.70 -13.06 11.07
CA LEU A 327 -2.04 -14.27 11.81
C LEU A 327 -3.30 -14.10 12.67
N ALA A 328 -3.48 -12.92 13.28
CA ALA A 328 -4.69 -12.59 14.04
C ALA A 328 -5.96 -12.58 13.15
N LEU A 329 -5.85 -12.04 11.94
CA LEU A 329 -6.95 -12.01 10.96
C LEU A 329 -7.27 -13.41 10.42
N GLN A 330 -6.26 -14.28 10.30
CA GLN A 330 -6.44 -15.70 9.95
C GLN A 330 -7.00 -16.56 11.10
N GLY A 331 -7.13 -16.02 12.32
CA GLY A 331 -7.59 -16.74 13.51
C GLY A 331 -6.50 -17.52 14.25
N GLU A 332 -5.24 -17.41 13.83
CA GLU A 332 -4.08 -18.06 14.45
C GLU A 332 -3.59 -17.25 15.67
N PHE A 333 -4.48 -17.07 16.64
CA PHE A 333 -4.29 -16.16 17.76
C PHE A 333 -3.08 -16.48 18.65
N ALA A 334 -2.80 -17.78 18.87
CA ALA A 334 -1.69 -18.20 19.71
C ALA A 334 -0.34 -17.77 19.11
N GLU A 335 -0.16 -17.95 17.81
CA GLU A 335 1.04 -17.52 17.09
C GLU A 335 1.10 -16.00 16.98
N ALA A 336 -0.02 -15.35 16.64
CA ALA A 336 -0.13 -13.90 16.56
C ALA A 336 0.32 -13.21 17.87
N ILE A 337 -0.17 -13.68 19.03
CA ILE A 337 0.23 -13.16 20.35
C ILE A 337 1.73 -13.36 20.57
N LYS A 338 2.28 -14.53 20.20
CA LYS A 338 3.71 -14.81 20.33
C LYS A 338 4.55 -13.85 19.48
N THR A 339 4.16 -13.64 18.21
CA THR A 339 4.86 -12.75 17.28
C THR A 339 4.77 -11.29 17.72
N LEU A 340 3.59 -10.80 18.11
CA LEU A 340 3.44 -9.43 18.62
C LEU A 340 4.21 -9.20 19.93
N LYS A 341 4.33 -10.20 20.80
CA LYS A 341 5.21 -10.12 21.99
C LYS A 341 6.69 -10.01 21.62
N MET A 342 7.13 -10.60 20.51
CA MET A 342 8.49 -10.40 20.01
C MET A 342 8.67 -8.95 19.56
N ALA A 343 7.73 -8.39 18.80
CA ALA A 343 7.76 -6.98 18.40
C ALA A 343 7.78 -6.04 19.63
N LEU A 344 6.96 -6.33 20.64
CA LEU A 344 6.88 -5.54 21.87
C LEU A 344 8.18 -5.58 22.70
N LYS A 345 8.93 -6.68 22.66
CA LYS A 345 10.24 -6.76 23.33
C LYS A 345 11.25 -5.79 22.71
N LEU A 346 11.16 -5.57 21.40
CA LEU A 346 12.02 -4.66 20.66
C LEU A 346 11.59 -3.19 20.86
N GLU A 347 10.28 -2.93 20.93
CA GLU A 347 9.72 -1.61 21.23
C GLU A 347 8.70 -1.62 22.39
N PRO A 348 9.15 -1.63 23.65
CA PRO A 348 8.24 -1.73 24.81
C PRO A 348 7.28 -0.55 24.99
N SER A 349 7.59 0.62 24.42
CA SER A 349 6.80 1.84 24.52
C SER A 349 5.82 2.04 23.37
N ASN A 350 5.76 1.11 22.41
CA ASN A 350 4.93 1.25 21.22
C ASN A 350 3.44 1.02 21.55
N LYS A 351 2.65 2.10 21.49
CA LYS A 351 1.22 2.08 21.83
C LYS A 351 0.39 1.22 20.88
N THR A 352 0.71 1.23 19.59
CA THR A 352 0.00 0.45 18.55
C THR A 352 0.13 -1.05 18.81
N ILE A 353 1.34 -1.52 19.15
CA ILE A 353 1.57 -2.94 19.49
C ILE A 353 0.82 -3.34 20.77
N HIS A 354 0.80 -2.47 21.78
CA HIS A 354 0.03 -2.71 23.02
C HIS A 354 -1.48 -2.79 22.77
N ALA A 355 -2.02 -1.88 21.97
CA ALA A 355 -3.44 -1.85 21.62
C ALA A 355 -3.84 -3.13 20.87
N GLU A 356 -3.06 -3.51 19.86
CA GLU A 356 -3.31 -4.72 19.06
C GLU A 356 -3.23 -5.99 19.91
N LEU A 357 -2.20 -6.11 20.77
CA LEU A 357 -2.10 -7.24 21.71
C LEU A 357 -3.28 -7.31 22.68
N SER A 358 -3.76 -6.16 23.17
CA SER A 358 -4.90 -6.12 24.09
C SER A 358 -6.19 -6.59 23.41
N LYS A 359 -6.45 -6.11 22.19
CA LYS A 359 -7.58 -6.56 21.34
C LYS A 359 -7.49 -8.06 21.10
N LEU A 360 -6.29 -8.55 20.75
CA LEU A 360 -6.04 -9.94 20.41
C LEU A 360 -6.22 -10.90 21.61
N VAL A 361 -5.69 -10.55 22.78
CA VAL A 361 -5.79 -11.37 23.99
C VAL A 361 -7.24 -11.49 24.44
N LYS A 362 -8.02 -10.40 24.35
CA LYS A 362 -9.46 -10.41 24.66
C LYS A 362 -10.19 -11.39 23.73
N LYS A 363 -10.03 -11.24 22.41
CA LYS A 363 -10.65 -12.09 21.39
C LYS A 363 -10.30 -13.57 21.57
N HIS A 364 -9.03 -13.88 21.82
CA HIS A 364 -8.57 -15.24 22.07
C HIS A 364 -9.13 -15.84 23.38
N SER A 365 -9.29 -15.05 24.43
CA SER A 365 -9.93 -15.51 25.68
C SER A 365 -11.42 -15.81 25.48
N GLU A 366 -12.13 -14.96 24.73
CA GLU A 366 -13.54 -15.15 24.41
C GLU A 366 -13.77 -16.41 23.58
N GLN A 367 -12.94 -16.64 22.55
CA GLN A 367 -12.99 -17.86 21.75
C GLN A 367 -12.76 -19.11 22.61
N LYS A 368 -11.71 -19.13 23.45
CA LYS A 368 -11.46 -20.26 24.35
C LYS A 368 -12.61 -20.50 25.32
N GLY A 369 -13.22 -19.45 25.86
CA GLY A 369 -14.39 -19.55 26.72
C GLY A 369 -15.60 -20.17 25.99
N ALA A 370 -15.84 -19.73 24.74
CA ALA A 370 -16.90 -20.26 23.89
C ALA A 370 -16.67 -21.74 23.53
N GLU A 371 -15.46 -22.11 23.14
CA GLU A 371 -15.07 -23.49 22.84
C GLU A 371 -15.25 -24.40 24.06
N GLN A 372 -14.82 -23.96 25.25
CA GLN A 372 -15.00 -24.71 26.49
C GLN A 372 -16.49 -24.89 26.85
N ALA A 373 -17.29 -23.84 26.67
CA ALA A 373 -18.74 -23.92 26.91
C ALA A 373 -19.43 -24.86 25.91
N MET A 374 -19.01 -24.85 24.65
CA MET A 374 -19.50 -25.76 23.61
C MET A 374 -19.12 -27.21 23.92
N TYR A 375 -17.85 -27.45 24.27
CA TYR A 375 -17.36 -28.78 24.65
C TYR A 375 -18.10 -29.35 25.86
N LYS A 376 -18.35 -28.52 26.89
CA LYS A 376 -19.13 -28.91 28.07
C LYS A 376 -20.58 -29.27 27.72
N LYS A 377 -21.20 -28.59 26.76
CA LYS A 377 -22.56 -28.93 26.27
C LYS A 377 -22.56 -30.22 25.45
N MET A 378 -21.55 -30.42 24.60
CA MET A 378 -21.44 -31.56 23.68
C MET A 378 -21.14 -32.88 24.41
N LEU A 379 -20.29 -32.85 25.43
CA LEU A 379 -19.97 -34.05 26.22
C LEU A 379 -21.12 -34.54 27.09
N GLY A 380 -22.15 -33.71 27.30
CA GLY A 380 -23.27 -34.03 28.18
C GLY A 380 -22.81 -34.14 29.64
N ASN A 381 -23.60 -33.57 30.54
CA ASN A 381 -23.42 -33.86 31.95
C ASN A 381 -23.81 -35.35 32.18
N PRO A 382 -22.94 -36.26 32.67
CA PRO A 382 -23.33 -37.66 32.91
C PRO A 382 -24.36 -37.83 34.04
N THR A 383 -24.77 -36.74 34.68
CA THR A 383 -25.69 -36.77 35.81
C THR A 383 -26.98 -36.04 35.46
N ASN A 384 -27.89 -36.78 34.82
CA ASN A 384 -29.34 -36.67 35.05
C ASN A 384 -30.14 -37.84 34.47
N ALA A 385 -29.60 -39.07 34.58
CA ALA A 385 -30.44 -40.27 34.64
C ALA A 385 -30.78 -40.57 36.12
N SER A 386 -31.40 -39.62 36.82
CA SER A 386 -31.94 -39.85 38.16
C SER A 386 -33.41 -39.46 38.18
N VAL A 387 -34.24 -40.49 38.00
CA VAL A 387 -35.53 -40.72 38.66
C VAL A 387 -36.42 -39.48 38.79
N GLN A 388 -37.37 -39.36 37.87
CA GLN A 388 -38.61 -38.62 38.11
C GLN A 388 -39.29 -39.17 39.37
N LYS A 389 -39.04 -38.54 40.52
CA LYS A 389 -39.91 -38.66 41.68
C LYS A 389 -40.85 -37.46 41.64
N HIS A 390 -42.05 -37.69 41.10
CA HIS A 390 -43.18 -36.80 41.30
C HIS A 390 -43.33 -36.54 42.80
N ARG A 391 -43.03 -35.33 43.26
CA ARG A 391 -43.41 -34.87 44.58
C ARG A 391 -44.32 -33.66 44.43
N ALA A 392 -45.51 -33.83 44.99
CA ALA A 392 -46.64 -32.94 44.92
C ALA A 392 -46.37 -31.56 45.54
N LYS A 393 -47.19 -30.61 45.08
CA LYS A 393 -47.27 -29.19 45.45
C LYS A 393 -47.38 -28.94 46.97
N SER A 394 -46.61 -27.98 47.47
CA SER A 394 -47.07 -26.98 48.46
C SER A 394 -46.16 -25.74 48.35
N SER A 395 -46.66 -24.61 47.86
CA SER A 395 -47.21 -23.51 48.67
C SER A 395 -46.14 -22.55 49.23
N TRP A 396 -45.98 -21.45 48.50
CA TRP A 396 -45.61 -20.09 48.93
C TRP A 396 -44.18 -19.80 49.42
N SER A 397 -43.41 -19.08 48.61
CA SER A 397 -42.36 -18.17 49.10
C SER A 397 -42.40 -16.86 48.31
N LEU A 398 -42.80 -15.78 48.99
CA LEU A 398 -42.79 -14.41 48.50
C LEU A 398 -41.35 -13.85 48.53
N SER A 399 -41.00 -13.11 47.48
CA SER A 399 -39.67 -12.55 47.25
C SER A 399 -39.32 -11.43 48.26
N TRP A 400 -38.18 -11.53 48.93
CA TRP A 400 -37.63 -10.58 49.92
C TRP A 400 -37.32 -9.16 49.41
N LYS A 401 -37.54 -8.86 48.12
CA LYS A 401 -37.21 -7.57 47.51
C LYS A 401 -38.23 -6.45 47.76
N TRP A 402 -39.38 -6.73 48.38
CA TRP A 402 -40.42 -5.73 48.64
C TRP A 402 -40.54 -5.26 50.10
N LEU A 403 -39.75 -5.77 51.05
CA LEU A 403 -39.87 -5.41 52.47
C LEU A 403 -38.96 -4.26 52.95
N PHE A 404 -38.01 -3.77 52.13
CA PHE A 404 -37.08 -2.70 52.54
C PHE A 404 -37.36 -1.33 51.91
N GLY A 405 -38.35 -1.21 51.02
CA GLY A 405 -38.72 0.08 50.38
C GLY A 405 -39.66 0.95 51.23
N ALA A 406 -40.36 0.38 52.22
CA ALA A 406 -41.42 1.08 52.95
C ALA A 406 -40.96 1.73 54.27
N THR A 407 -39.74 1.46 54.76
CA THR A 407 -39.22 2.03 56.01
C THR A 407 -38.42 3.33 55.83
N ALA A 408 -38.02 3.69 54.60
CA ALA A 408 -37.24 4.90 54.32
C ALA A 408 -38.09 6.19 54.18
N VAL A 409 -39.40 6.08 53.95
CA VAL A 409 -40.29 7.26 53.77
C VAL A 409 -40.89 7.76 55.10
N ALA A 410 -40.97 6.92 56.12
CA ALA A 410 -41.58 7.28 57.40
C ALA A 410 -40.66 8.09 58.35
N ILE A 411 -39.33 8.02 58.18
CA ILE A 411 -38.37 8.72 59.06
C ILE A 411 -38.05 10.14 58.54
N GLY A 412 -38.11 10.37 57.21
CA GLY A 412 -37.92 11.71 56.62
C GLY A 412 -39.08 12.68 56.87
N GLY A 413 -40.30 12.17 57.06
CA GLY A 413 -41.50 13.00 57.28
C GLY A 413 -41.60 13.61 58.68
N VAL A 414 -41.03 12.97 59.71
CA VAL A 414 -41.14 13.45 61.11
C VAL A 414 -40.10 14.53 61.43
N ALA A 415 -38.93 14.50 60.77
CA ALA A 415 -37.88 15.50 60.95
C ALA A 415 -38.25 16.89 60.37
N LEU A 416 -39.08 16.94 59.33
CA LEU A 416 -39.49 18.21 58.70
C LEU A 416 -40.60 18.94 59.48
N SER A 417 -41.45 18.19 60.21
CA SER A 417 -42.54 18.76 61.02
C SER A 417 -42.09 19.36 62.36
N VAL A 418 -40.91 19.00 62.89
CA VAL A 418 -40.37 19.60 64.13
C VAL A 418 -39.61 20.90 63.86
N VAL A 419 -39.05 21.07 62.65
CA VAL A 419 -38.31 22.30 62.27
C VAL A 419 -39.25 23.45 61.87
N ILE A 420 -40.47 23.16 61.40
CA ILE A 420 -41.46 24.19 60.99
C ILE A 420 -42.29 24.70 62.19
N ALA A 421 -42.38 23.97 63.30
CA ALA A 421 -43.03 24.44 64.53
C ALA A 421 -42.10 25.26 65.47
N ALA A 422 -40.79 25.29 65.18
CA ALA A 422 -39.80 26.09 65.93
C ALA A 422 -39.46 27.43 65.25
N ARG A 423 -40.15 27.76 64.15
CA ARG A 423 -39.93 29.00 63.40
C ARG A 423 -41.27 29.72 63.21
N ASN A 424 -41.57 30.59 64.17
CA ASN A 424 -42.31 31.83 63.89
C ASN A 424 -41.73 32.53 62.66
#